data_AF-X1JJI0-F1
#
_entry.id   AF-X1JJI0-F1
#
_cell.length_a   1.000
_cell.length_b   1.000
_cell.length_c   1.000
_cell.angle_alpha   90.00
_cell.angle_beta   90.00
_cell.angle_gamma   90.00
#
_symmetry.space_group_name_H-M   'P 1'
#
loop_
_entity.id
_entity.type
_entity.pdbx_description
1 polymer ?
#
loop_
_entity_poly.entity_id
_entity_poly.type
_entity_poly.pdbx_seq_one_letter_code
_entity_poly.pdbx_strand_id
1 'polypeptide(L)'
;SPIPMYHWGFVKGAKDRAEKLAYYRGLNQKQIKANPKDCRPYYNLAMHFLEEDGNKEKGLELLHKSIELNPSFYQPRRELGIFHLREAREEFYQGLQILPRTHPFYSFQNKAVQWISTFLGEGRESLPAQIKLPAAEPEKIK
;
A
#
# COMPACT_ATOMS: atom_id res chain seq x y z
N SER A 1 7.78 -10.93 -31.89
CA SER A 1 9.18 -10.67 -31.46
C SER A 1 9.24 -10.45 -29.96
N PRO A 2 10.25 -10.96 -29.25
CA PRO A 2 10.42 -10.69 -27.82
C PRO A 2 10.65 -9.19 -27.61
N ILE A 3 9.97 -8.61 -26.62
CA ILE A 3 10.12 -7.20 -26.26
C ILE A 3 11.39 -7.10 -25.39
N PRO A 4 12.44 -6.36 -25.81
CA PRO A 4 13.69 -6.28 -25.07
C PRO A 4 13.49 -5.62 -23.70
N MET A 5 14.03 -6.23 -22.65
CA MET A 5 13.97 -5.73 -21.28
C MET A 5 15.38 -5.30 -20.85
N TYR A 6 15.61 -4.00 -20.73
CA TYR A 6 16.88 -3.46 -20.25
C TYR A 6 16.84 -3.35 -18.72
N HIS A 7 17.81 -3.92 -18.01
CA HIS A 7 17.92 -3.86 -16.55
C HIS A 7 18.96 -2.81 -16.14
N TRP A 8 18.50 -1.64 -15.69
CA TRP A 8 19.36 -0.45 -15.47
C TRP A 8 20.05 -0.36 -14.09
N GLY A 9 20.19 -1.46 -13.34
CA GLY A 9 20.83 -1.43 -12.01
C GLY A 9 20.18 -0.44 -11.00
N PHE A 10 20.89 -0.15 -9.90
CA PHE A 10 20.50 0.88 -8.91
C PHE A 10 20.79 2.28 -9.47
N VAL A 11 19.75 2.98 -9.88
CA VAL A 11 19.85 4.31 -10.49
C VAL A 11 20.08 5.39 -9.43
N LYS A 12 21.10 6.24 -9.62
CA LYS A 12 21.46 7.34 -8.73
C LYS A 12 20.80 8.66 -9.17
N GLY A 13 19.54 8.87 -8.79
CA GLY A 13 18.88 10.19 -8.94
C GLY A 13 17.36 10.12 -9.08
N ALA A 14 16.65 11.13 -8.57
CA ALA A 14 15.19 11.22 -8.65
C ALA A 14 14.67 11.39 -10.08
N LYS A 15 15.38 12.16 -10.91
CA LYS A 15 15.05 12.37 -12.33
C LYS A 15 15.19 11.07 -13.13
N ASP A 16 16.32 10.39 -12.96
CA ASP A 16 16.60 9.12 -13.63
C ASP A 16 15.62 8.01 -13.20
N ARG A 17 15.11 8.07 -11.96
CA ARG A 17 14.04 7.19 -11.49
C ARG A 17 12.73 7.46 -12.25
N ALA A 18 12.31 8.70 -12.42
CA ALA A 18 11.08 9.04 -13.12
C ALA A 18 11.12 8.63 -14.60
N GLU A 19 12.23 8.87 -15.29
CA GLU A 19 12.42 8.45 -16.69
C GLU A 19 12.39 6.92 -16.83
N LYS A 20 13.04 6.21 -15.89
CA LYS A 20 13.02 4.75 -15.83
C LYS A 20 11.61 4.20 -15.57
N LEU A 21 10.85 4.80 -14.65
CA LEU A 21 9.46 4.42 -14.37
C LEU A 21 8.58 4.61 -15.61
N ALA A 22 8.71 5.75 -16.31
CA ALA A 22 7.99 6.01 -17.54
C ALA A 22 8.32 4.99 -18.64
N TYR A 23 9.60 4.62 -18.77
CA TYR A 23 10.05 3.59 -19.72
C TYR A 23 9.41 2.23 -19.44
N TYR A 24 9.48 1.73 -18.20
CA TYR A 24 8.87 0.44 -17.85
C TYR A 24 7.35 0.46 -17.93
N ARG A 25 6.71 1.57 -17.60
CA ARG A 25 5.27 1.74 -17.84
C ARG A 25 4.92 1.53 -19.31
N GLY A 26 5.66 2.16 -20.22
CA GLY A 26 5.48 1.98 -21.67
C GLY A 26 5.73 0.54 -22.12
N LEU A 27 6.75 -0.13 -21.55
CA LEU A 27 7.06 -1.52 -21.83
C LEU A 27 5.92 -2.46 -21.44
N ASN A 28 5.40 -2.32 -20.21
CA ASN A 28 4.31 -3.14 -19.70
C ASN A 28 3.01 -2.88 -20.50
N GLN A 29 2.73 -1.63 -20.90
CA GLN A 29 1.58 -1.34 -21.77
C GLN A 29 1.70 -2.02 -23.15
N LYS A 30 2.90 -2.07 -23.74
CA LYS A 30 3.12 -2.83 -24.98
C LYS A 30 2.93 -4.34 -24.77
N GLN A 31 3.39 -4.88 -23.64
CA GLN A 31 3.17 -6.28 -23.29
C GLN A 31 1.68 -6.62 -23.14
N ILE A 32 0.89 -5.75 -22.50
CA ILE A 32 -0.57 -5.90 -22.39
C ILE A 32 -1.21 -5.92 -23.78
N LYS A 33 -0.81 -5.02 -24.68
CA LYS A 33 -1.33 -4.99 -26.05
C LYS A 33 -0.99 -6.26 -26.84
N ALA A 34 0.22 -6.78 -26.65
CA ALA A 34 0.68 -7.99 -27.33
C ALA A 34 0.03 -9.26 -26.78
N ASN A 35 -0.17 -9.34 -25.46
CA ASN A 35 -0.84 -10.46 -24.80
C ASN A 35 -1.62 -9.97 -23.57
N PRO A 36 -2.92 -9.65 -23.71
CA PRO A 36 -3.73 -9.15 -22.60
C PRO A 36 -4.07 -10.23 -21.56
N LYS A 37 -3.74 -11.50 -21.81
CA LYS A 37 -3.93 -12.60 -20.85
C LYS A 37 -2.71 -12.86 -19.98
N ASP A 38 -1.58 -12.19 -20.24
CA ASP A 38 -0.42 -12.26 -19.36
C ASP A 38 -0.68 -11.45 -18.09
N CYS A 39 -0.67 -12.10 -16.93
CA CYS A 39 -0.89 -11.44 -15.63
C CYS A 39 0.27 -10.53 -15.18
N ARG A 40 1.50 -10.75 -15.66
CA ARG A 40 2.72 -10.11 -15.12
C ARG A 40 2.80 -8.61 -15.40
N PRO A 41 2.46 -8.11 -16.61
CA PRO A 41 2.48 -6.68 -16.89
C PRO A 41 1.50 -5.87 -16.05
N TYR A 42 0.35 -6.47 -15.67
CA TYR A 42 -0.62 -5.84 -14.76
C TYR A 42 -0.02 -5.68 -13.36
N TYR A 43 0.61 -6.72 -12.82
CA TYR A 43 1.34 -6.65 -11.55
C TYR A 43 2.46 -5.60 -11.58
N ASN A 44 3.27 -5.58 -12.65
CA ASN A 44 4.37 -4.61 -12.76
C ASN A 44 3.85 -3.16 -12.83
N LEU A 45 2.77 -2.91 -13.59
CA LEU A 45 2.12 -1.60 -13.61
C LEU A 45 1.53 -1.24 -12.24
N ALA A 46 0.95 -2.20 -11.53
CA ALA A 46 0.45 -1.97 -10.19
C ALA A 46 1.54 -1.45 -9.26
N MET A 47 2.75 -2.04 -9.29
CA MET A 47 3.88 -1.59 -8.46
C MET A 47 4.26 -0.15 -8.78
N HIS A 48 4.24 0.24 -10.05
CA HIS A 48 4.50 1.62 -10.43
C HIS A 48 3.42 2.59 -9.91
N PHE A 49 2.15 2.22 -9.94
CA PHE A 49 1.06 3.08 -9.46
C PHE A 49 0.98 3.15 -7.93
N LEU A 50 1.34 2.08 -7.21
CA LEU A 50 1.37 2.08 -5.75
C LEU A 50 2.52 2.94 -5.18
N GLU A 51 3.60 3.14 -5.93
CA GLU A 51 4.70 4.04 -5.57
C GLU A 51 4.42 5.52 -5.91
N GLU A 52 3.43 5.81 -6.76
CA GLU A 52 3.06 7.17 -7.14
C GLU A 52 1.99 7.75 -6.22
N ASP A 53 2.24 8.96 -5.71
CA ASP A 53 1.26 9.68 -4.90
C ASP A 53 -0.05 9.90 -5.67
N GLY A 54 -1.17 9.58 -5.01
CA GLY A 54 -2.52 9.81 -5.54
C GLY A 54 -3.04 8.80 -6.58
N ASN A 55 -2.32 7.71 -6.86
CA ASN A 55 -2.74 6.69 -7.84
C ASN A 55 -2.89 5.27 -7.26
N LYS A 56 -3.05 5.14 -5.94
CA LYS A 56 -3.05 3.84 -5.26
C LYS A 56 -4.19 2.94 -5.73
N GLU A 57 -5.38 3.50 -5.94
CA GLU A 57 -6.61 2.79 -6.34
C GLU A 57 -6.40 2.05 -7.66
N LYS A 58 -5.77 2.72 -8.63
CA LYS A 58 -5.42 2.13 -9.92
C LYS A 58 -4.40 0.99 -9.78
N GLY A 59 -3.46 1.13 -8.84
CA GLY A 59 -2.55 0.05 -8.47
C GLY A 59 -3.31 -1.18 -7.98
N LEU A 60 -4.27 -1.00 -7.09
CA LEU A 60 -5.10 -2.10 -6.55
C LEU A 60 -5.95 -2.76 -7.64
N GLU A 61 -6.58 -1.99 -8.52
CA GLU A 61 -7.33 -2.53 -9.68
C GLU A 61 -6.46 -3.44 -10.54
N LEU A 62 -5.22 -3.04 -10.80
CA LEU A 62 -4.27 -3.82 -11.59
C LEU A 62 -3.79 -5.08 -10.87
N LEU A 63 -3.64 -5.05 -9.54
CA LEU A 63 -3.39 -6.25 -8.74
C LEU A 63 -4.54 -7.23 -8.85
N HIS A 64 -5.78 -6.76 -8.69
CA HIS A 64 -6.96 -7.59 -8.86
C HIS A 64 -7.05 -8.18 -10.27
N LYS A 65 -6.73 -7.39 -11.30
CA LYS A 65 -6.71 -7.90 -12.67
C LYS A 65 -5.65 -8.99 -12.87
N SER A 66 -4.46 -8.82 -12.29
CA SER A 66 -3.41 -9.83 -12.33
C SER A 66 -3.86 -11.15 -11.67
N ILE A 67 -4.57 -11.06 -10.54
CA ILE A 67 -5.14 -12.22 -9.83
C ILE A 67 -6.22 -12.92 -10.67
N GLU A 68 -7.10 -12.16 -11.30
CA GLU A 68 -8.15 -12.69 -12.18
C GLU A 68 -7.56 -13.49 -13.34
N LEU A 69 -6.49 -12.96 -13.97
CA LEU A 69 -5.83 -13.60 -15.10
C LEU A 69 -5.03 -14.85 -14.70
N ASN A 70 -4.38 -14.83 -13.53
CA ASN A 70 -3.66 -15.98 -13.01
C ASN A 70 -3.75 -16.05 -11.47
N PRO A 71 -4.70 -16.82 -10.93
CA PRO A 71 -4.85 -16.97 -9.48
C PRO A 71 -3.67 -17.61 -8.76
N SER A 72 -2.81 -18.35 -9.48
CA SER A 72 -1.60 -18.98 -8.91
C SER A 72 -0.38 -18.06 -8.91
N PHE A 73 -0.45 -16.91 -9.60
CA PHE A 73 0.58 -15.88 -9.51
C PHE A 73 0.42 -15.18 -8.15
N TYR A 74 1.26 -15.56 -7.19
CA TYR A 74 1.03 -15.21 -5.78
C TYR A 74 1.37 -13.76 -5.44
N GLN A 75 2.27 -13.12 -6.21
CA GLN A 75 2.83 -11.82 -5.89
C GLN A 75 1.74 -10.74 -5.72
N PRO A 76 0.73 -10.62 -6.60
CA PRO A 76 -0.33 -9.65 -6.39
C PRO A 76 -1.10 -9.81 -5.07
N ARG A 77 -1.38 -11.04 -4.65
CA ARG A 77 -2.04 -11.30 -3.35
C ARG A 77 -1.17 -10.90 -2.18
N ARG A 78 0.14 -11.17 -2.27
CA ARG A 78 1.12 -10.73 -1.27
C ARG A 78 1.11 -9.20 -1.16
N GLU A 79 1.14 -8.48 -2.27
CA GLU A 79 1.15 -7.01 -2.25
C GLU A 79 -0.16 -6.43 -1.71
N LEU A 80 -1.33 -6.99 -2.07
CA LEU A 80 -2.61 -6.60 -1.47
C LEU A 80 -2.60 -6.82 0.05
N GLY A 81 -2.06 -7.94 0.53
CA GLY A 81 -1.93 -8.20 1.97
C GLY A 81 -1.07 -7.16 2.69
N ILE A 82 0.08 -6.79 2.10
CA ILE A 82 0.94 -5.74 2.65
C ILE A 82 0.23 -4.38 2.64
N PHE A 83 -0.47 -4.06 1.55
CA PHE A 83 -1.25 -2.83 1.43
C PHE A 83 -2.31 -2.73 2.54
N HIS A 84 -3.13 -3.76 2.74
CA HIS A 84 -4.17 -3.76 3.76
C HIS A 84 -3.62 -3.76 5.19
N LEU A 85 -2.44 -4.37 5.43
CA LEU A 85 -1.77 -4.23 6.72
C LEU A 85 -1.39 -2.77 7.01
N ARG A 86 -0.88 -2.03 6.01
CA ARG A 86 -0.56 -0.61 6.16
C ARG A 86 -1.81 0.23 6.40
N GLU A 87 -2.90 -0.03 5.69
CA GLU A 87 -4.19 0.63 5.94
C GLU A 87 -4.71 0.36 7.35
N ALA A 88 -4.73 -0.90 7.77
CA ALA A 88 -5.17 -1.28 9.11
C ALA A 88 -4.32 -0.58 10.18
N ARG A 89 -3.00 -0.48 9.97
CA ARG A 89 -2.12 0.27 10.87
C ARG A 89 -2.50 1.75 10.94
N GLU A 90 -2.72 2.40 9.80
CA GLU A 90 -3.08 3.82 9.75
C GLU A 90 -4.40 4.07 10.50
N GLU A 91 -5.41 3.23 10.28
CA GLU A 91 -6.69 3.30 10.99
C GLU A 91 -6.52 3.13 12.51
N PHE A 92 -5.72 2.14 12.96
CA PHE A 92 -5.39 2.01 14.38
C PHE A 92 -4.63 3.23 14.91
N TYR A 93 -3.72 3.79 14.13
CA TYR A 93 -2.93 4.96 14.52
C TYR A 93 -3.81 6.21 14.69
N GLN A 94 -4.79 6.40 13.81
CA GLN A 94 -5.81 7.45 13.94
C GLN A 94 -6.70 7.20 15.16
N GLY A 95 -7.10 5.96 15.42
CA GLY A 95 -7.82 5.58 16.63
C GLY A 95 -7.09 5.97 17.92
N LEU A 96 -5.77 5.80 17.98
CA LEU A 96 -4.93 6.19 19.11
C LEU A 96 -4.88 7.71 19.37
N GLN A 97 -5.16 8.54 18.35
CA GLN A 97 -5.26 9.99 18.53
C GLN A 97 -6.51 10.36 19.32
N ILE A 98 -7.58 9.59 19.18
CA ILE A 98 -8.91 9.94 19.73
C ILE A 98 -9.12 9.24 21.07
N LEU A 99 -8.61 8.02 21.20
CA LEU A 99 -8.88 7.15 22.34
C LEU A 99 -8.05 7.57 23.57
N PRO A 100 -8.67 7.79 24.75
CA PRO A 100 -7.93 8.00 25.99
C PRO A 100 -7.00 6.84 26.30
N ARG A 101 -5.80 7.13 26.86
CA ARG A 101 -4.81 6.09 27.17
C ARG A 101 -5.30 5.05 28.17
N THR A 102 -6.29 5.44 28.98
CA THR A 102 -6.93 4.58 29.99
C THR A 102 -7.97 3.62 29.39
N HIS A 103 -8.39 3.82 28.14
CA HIS A 103 -9.40 2.98 27.52
C HIS A 103 -8.86 1.55 27.27
N PRO A 104 -9.64 0.49 27.54
CA PRO A 104 -9.19 -0.90 27.37
C PRO A 104 -8.61 -1.21 25.97
N PHE A 105 -9.19 -0.65 24.92
CA PHE A 105 -8.71 -0.85 23.55
C PHE A 105 -7.45 -0.07 23.17
N TYR A 106 -6.98 0.89 23.97
CA TYR A 106 -5.77 1.66 23.63
C TYR A 106 -4.55 0.76 23.55
N SER A 107 -4.38 -0.12 24.53
CA SER A 107 -3.28 -1.10 24.54
C SER A 107 -3.34 -2.04 23.33
N PHE A 108 -4.55 -2.47 22.95
CA PHE A 108 -4.75 -3.33 21.79
C PHE A 108 -4.34 -2.64 20.49
N GLN A 109 -4.86 -1.44 20.23
CA GLN A 109 -4.56 -0.69 19.00
C GLN A 109 -3.07 -0.36 18.91
N ASN A 110 -2.45 0.07 20.02
CA ASN A 110 -1.01 0.34 20.04
C ASN A 110 -0.20 -0.93 19.75
N LYS A 111 -0.55 -2.08 20.34
CA LYS A 111 0.13 -3.35 20.03
C LYS A 111 -0.02 -3.74 18.56
N ALA A 112 -1.21 -3.54 17.98
CA ALA A 112 -1.44 -3.80 16.56
C ALA A 112 -0.54 -2.93 15.68
N VAL A 113 -0.50 -1.61 15.93
CA VAL A 113 0.40 -0.68 15.21
C VAL A 113 1.85 -1.12 15.29
N GLN A 114 2.36 -1.39 16.50
CA GLN A 114 3.76 -1.78 16.70
C GLN A 114 4.09 -3.12 16.03
N TRP A 115 3.17 -4.10 16.10
CA TRP A 115 3.34 -5.39 15.44
C TRP A 115 3.40 -5.23 13.92
N ILE A 116 2.46 -4.49 13.32
CA ILE A 116 2.44 -4.28 11.86
C ILE A 116 3.72 -3.59 11.41
N SER A 117 4.13 -2.50 12.06
CA SER A 117 5.36 -1.78 11.65
C SER A 117 6.62 -2.63 11.80
N THR A 118 6.71 -3.43 12.87
CA THR A 118 7.84 -4.36 13.04
C THR A 118 7.81 -5.47 11.99
N PHE A 119 6.64 -6.06 11.73
CA PHE A 119 6.46 -7.13 10.75
C PHE A 119 6.82 -6.68 9.32
N LEU A 120 6.47 -5.44 8.95
CA LEU A 120 6.80 -4.86 7.66
C LEU A 120 8.26 -4.34 7.57
N GLY A 121 9.02 -4.36 8.67
CA GLY A 121 10.38 -3.81 8.71
C GLY A 121 10.43 -2.29 8.66
N GLU A 122 9.33 -1.60 8.98
CA GLU A 122 9.19 -0.14 8.93
C GLU A 122 9.55 0.54 10.26
N GLY A 123 9.99 -0.24 11.26
CA GLY A 123 10.42 0.24 12.56
C GLY A 123 9.28 0.31 13.58
N ARG A 124 9.51 1.01 14.69
CA ARG A 124 8.47 1.27 15.70
C ARG A 124 7.90 2.67 15.47
N GLU A 125 6.58 2.76 15.51
CA GLU A 125 5.88 4.04 15.44
C GLU A 125 5.96 4.75 16.79
N SER A 126 6.14 6.07 16.79
CA SER A 126 5.93 6.88 17.99
C SER A 126 4.45 6.93 18.35
N LEU A 127 4.12 7.15 19.64
CA LEU A 127 2.73 7.39 20.01
C LEU A 127 2.24 8.72 19.40
N PRO A 128 1.05 8.76 18.79
CA PRO A 128 0.50 10.00 18.29
C PRO A 128 0.11 10.95 19.43
N ALA A 129 0.07 12.25 19.13
CA ALA A 129 -0.56 13.22 20.00
C ALA A 129 -2.06 12.92 20.13
N GLN A 130 -2.60 13.04 21.34
CA GLN A 130 -4.04 12.86 21.55
C GLN A 130 -4.79 14.13 21.17
N ILE A 131 -5.81 13.97 20.33
CA ILE A 131 -6.81 14.99 20.05
C ILE A 131 -7.65 15.14 21.33
N LYS A 132 -7.67 16.34 21.91
CA LYS A 132 -8.63 16.68 22.95
C LYS A 132 -10.01 16.72 22.30
N LEU A 133 -10.78 15.65 22.45
CA LEU A 133 -12.20 15.69 22.11
C LEU A 133 -12.91 16.66 23.06
N PRO A 134 -13.91 17.44 22.58
CA PRO A 134 -14.81 18.16 23.46
C PRO A 134 -15.46 17.16 24.42
N ALA A 135 -15.62 17.55 25.68
CA ALA A 135 -16.28 16.71 26.67
C ALA A 135 -17.65 16.28 26.11
N ALA A 136 -17.92 14.98 26.07
CA ALA A 136 -19.23 14.49 25.70
C ALA A 136 -20.25 15.14 26.64
N GLU A 137 -21.18 15.92 26.09
CA GLU A 137 -22.30 16.41 26.88
C GLU A 137 -23.04 15.20 27.45
N PRO A 138 -23.35 15.19 28.76
CA PRO A 138 -24.07 14.08 29.34
C PRO A 138 -25.39 13.91 28.58
N GLU A 139 -25.59 12.74 27.98
CA GLU A 139 -26.87 12.36 27.38
C GLU A 139 -27.96 12.61 28.43
N LYS A 140 -28.82 13.60 28.16
CA LYS A 140 -30.04 13.79 28.94
C LYS A 140 -30.94 12.61 28.64
N ILE A 141 -30.86 11.57 29.47
CA ILE A 141 -31.85 10.50 29.50
C ILE A 141 -33.18 11.16 29.87
N LYS A 142 -34.17 11.09 28.97
CA LYS A 142 -35.56 11.48 29.24
C LYS A 142 -36.29 10.39 29.99
#